data_AF-A0A3D2S9P0-F1
#
_entry.id   AF-A0A3D2S9P0-F1
#
_cell.length_a   1.000
_cell.length_b   1.000
_cell.length_c   1.000
_cell.angle_alpha   90.00
_cell.angle_beta   90.00
_cell.angle_gamma   90.00
#
_symmetry.space_group_name_H-M   'P 1'
#
loop_
_entity.id
_entity.type
_entity.pdbx_description
1 polymer ?
#
loop_
_entity_poly.entity_id
_entity_poly.type
_entity_poly.pdbx_seq_one_letter_code
_entity_poly.pdbx_strand_id
1 'polypeptide(L)'
;MVHEIISKVQSTCEQEGVPTPDIFTEFGSFTVAESGAHIFSVLAEKQQNDSERWYMIDNSLMTTMPDAWGINARFILMPVNKWSGEVQRVNIGGLSCDQMDYYNSEAHTNEVYMPRIDLSGPLYIGFFHTGAYQESISGYGGIKHCLIPSPQHILIQKNGDGTLSFEEFAPAQQVDAMLDILGYDKME
;
A
#
# COMPACT_ATOMS: atom_id res chain seq x y z
N MET A 1 7.67 -20.66 14.17
CA MET A 1 8.16 -19.48 14.92
C MET A 1 7.71 -19.50 16.39
N VAL A 2 6.42 -19.43 16.70
CA VAL A 2 5.95 -19.43 18.11
C VAL A 2 6.44 -20.65 18.90
N HIS A 3 6.30 -21.85 18.32
CA HIS A 3 6.77 -23.09 18.96
C HIS A 3 8.29 -23.08 19.22
N GLU A 4 9.08 -22.53 18.29
CA GLU A 4 10.54 -22.39 18.45
C GLU A 4 10.89 -21.47 19.62
N ILE A 5 10.22 -20.31 19.72
CA ILE A 5 10.43 -19.35 20.82
C ILE A 5 10.11 -20.03 22.15
N ILE A 6 8.94 -20.67 22.26
CA ILE A 6 8.51 -21.34 23.49
C ILE A 6 9.47 -22.48 23.85
N SER A 7 9.78 -23.35 22.89
CA SER A 7 10.67 -24.50 23.13
C SER A 7 12.07 -24.05 23.55
N LYS A 8 12.59 -22.96 22.95
CA LYS A 8 13.91 -22.45 23.29
C LYS A 8 13.93 -21.88 24.71
N VAL A 9 12.97 -21.02 25.04
CA VAL A 9 12.84 -20.43 26.38
C VAL A 9 12.69 -21.54 27.43
N GLN A 10 11.80 -22.50 27.20
CA GLN A 10 11.57 -23.60 28.11
C GLN A 10 12.83 -24.44 28.33
N SER A 11 13.48 -24.89 27.25
CA SER A 11 14.69 -25.72 27.35
C SER A 11 15.84 -25.02 28.09
N THR A 12 16.00 -23.71 27.86
CA THR A 12 17.00 -22.90 28.57
C THR A 12 16.65 -22.76 30.06
N CYS A 13 15.39 -22.48 30.41
CA CYS A 13 14.98 -22.40 31.82
C CYS A 13 15.17 -23.74 32.56
N GLU A 14 14.84 -24.87 31.91
CA GLU A 14 15.04 -26.21 32.46
C GLU A 14 16.52 -26.53 32.71
N GLN A 15 17.41 -26.15 31.78
CA GLN A 15 18.84 -26.35 31.91
C GLN A 15 19.45 -25.52 33.05
N GLU A 16 19.02 -24.26 33.21
CA GLU A 16 19.53 -23.35 34.23
C GLU A 16 18.84 -23.53 35.60
N GLY A 17 17.81 -24.38 35.68
CA GLY A 17 17.09 -24.66 36.92
C GLY A 17 16.27 -23.47 37.44
N VAL A 18 15.78 -22.60 36.54
CA VAL A 18 15.00 -21.41 36.88
C VAL A 18 13.54 -21.53 36.42
N PRO A 19 12.58 -20.84 37.07
CA PRO A 19 11.19 -20.82 36.62
C PRO A 19 11.04 -20.23 35.21
N THR A 20 10.12 -20.77 34.42
CA THR A 20 9.75 -20.20 33.12
C THR A 20 9.05 -18.85 33.32
N PRO A 21 9.48 -17.78 32.63
CA PRO A 21 8.87 -16.46 32.76
C PRO A 21 7.57 -16.35 31.95
N ASP A 22 6.79 -15.31 32.24
CA ASP A 22 5.74 -14.85 31.33
C ASP A 22 6.34 -14.34 30.02
N ILE A 23 5.67 -14.61 28.90
CA ILE A 23 6.12 -14.21 27.56
C ILE A 23 5.22 -13.10 27.03
N PHE A 24 5.83 -11.97 26.67
CA PHE A 24 5.20 -10.85 25.98
C PHE A 24 5.78 -10.72 24.57
N THR A 25 4.95 -10.35 23.60
CA THR A 25 5.37 -10.14 22.21
C THR A 25 4.82 -8.83 21.66
N GLU A 26 5.56 -8.23 20.72
CA GLU A 26 5.21 -6.93 20.12
C GLU A 26 5.10 -7.08 18.60
N PHE A 27 4.39 -8.11 18.14
CA PHE A 27 4.24 -8.43 16.72
C PHE A 27 3.18 -7.54 16.05
N GLY A 28 3.39 -6.22 16.09
CA GLY A 28 2.46 -5.22 15.57
C GLY A 28 2.13 -5.41 14.09
N SER A 29 3.15 -5.57 13.24
CA SER A 29 2.94 -5.78 11.80
C SER A 29 2.10 -7.03 11.50
N PHE A 30 2.33 -8.13 12.21
CA PHE A 30 1.52 -9.35 12.08
C PHE A 30 0.06 -9.16 12.52
N THR A 31 -0.20 -8.18 13.37
CA THR A 31 -1.55 -7.88 13.87
C THR A 31 -2.33 -7.02 12.89
N VAL A 32 -1.67 -6.05 12.24
CA VAL A 32 -2.36 -5.00 11.46
C VAL A 32 -2.06 -5.02 9.97
N ALA A 33 -1.12 -5.82 9.47
CA ALA A 33 -0.75 -5.79 8.05
C ALA A 33 -1.97 -6.02 7.14
N GLU A 34 -2.79 -7.02 7.44
CA GLU A 34 -3.94 -7.43 6.63
C GLU A 34 -5.14 -6.47 6.72
N SER A 35 -5.14 -5.50 7.66
CA SER A 35 -6.29 -4.62 7.88
C SER A 35 -6.39 -3.47 6.87
N GLY A 36 -5.39 -3.29 6.01
CA GLY A 36 -5.30 -2.15 5.09
C GLY A 36 -5.05 -2.55 3.64
N ALA A 37 -5.69 -1.83 2.73
CA ALA A 37 -5.45 -1.89 1.29
C ALA A 37 -5.42 -0.49 0.70
N HIS A 38 -4.52 -0.28 -0.28
CA HIS A 38 -4.49 0.93 -1.09
C HIS A 38 -5.05 0.61 -2.48
N ILE A 39 -6.08 1.35 -2.88
CA ILE A 39 -6.74 1.18 -4.17
C ILE A 39 -6.43 2.37 -5.06
N PHE A 40 -5.96 2.11 -6.28
CA PHE A 40 -5.62 3.13 -7.26
C PHE A 40 -6.38 2.89 -8.55
N SER A 41 -6.86 3.96 -9.20
CA SER A 41 -7.25 3.90 -10.61
C SER A 41 -6.03 3.97 -11.51
N VAL A 42 -6.05 3.24 -12.62
CA VAL A 42 -5.11 3.40 -13.71
C VAL A 42 -5.60 4.53 -14.61
N LEU A 43 -4.79 5.59 -14.73
CA LEU A 43 -5.12 6.79 -15.50
C LEU A 43 -4.81 6.62 -16.98
N ALA A 44 -3.68 6.00 -17.29
CA ALA A 44 -3.21 5.85 -18.66
C ALA A 44 -2.27 4.66 -18.82
N GLU A 45 -2.21 4.14 -20.03
CA GLU A 45 -1.14 3.25 -20.48
C GLU A 45 -0.10 4.07 -21.25
N LYS A 46 1.16 4.00 -20.83
CA LYS A 46 2.31 4.55 -21.55
C LYS A 46 3.10 3.41 -22.17
N GLN A 47 3.20 3.41 -23.49
CA GLN A 47 4.11 2.53 -24.22
C GLN A 47 5.49 3.19 -24.28
N GLN A 48 6.48 2.63 -23.58
CA GLN A 48 7.82 3.19 -23.51
C GLN A 48 8.69 2.73 -24.70
N ASN A 49 8.55 1.46 -25.08
CA ASN A 49 9.17 0.88 -26.27
C ASN A 49 8.32 -0.31 -26.77
N ASP A 50 8.86 -1.11 -27.69
CA ASP A 50 8.14 -2.25 -28.28
C ASP A 50 7.79 -3.34 -27.27
N SER A 51 8.56 -3.45 -26.17
CA SER A 51 8.40 -4.48 -25.13
C SER A 51 7.82 -3.95 -23.82
N GLU A 52 8.02 -2.68 -23.48
CA GLU A 52 7.67 -2.12 -22.18
C GLU A 52 6.42 -1.25 -22.23
N ARG A 53 5.42 -1.67 -21.45
CA ARG A 53 4.18 -0.94 -21.19
C ARG A 53 4.09 -0.58 -19.73
N TRP A 54 3.53 0.59 -19.45
CA TRP A 54 3.43 1.17 -18.12
C TRP A 54 2.00 1.57 -17.84
N TYR A 55 1.45 1.11 -16.72
CA TYR A 55 0.22 1.63 -16.17
C TYR A 55 0.55 2.73 -15.17
N MET A 56 0.09 3.95 -15.48
CA MET A 56 0.25 5.10 -14.62
C MET A 56 -0.92 5.18 -13.66
N ILE A 57 -0.66 5.07 -12.36
CA ILE A 57 -1.70 5.03 -11.32
C ILE A 57 -2.02 6.42 -10.78
N ASP A 58 -3.25 6.61 -10.30
CA ASP A 58 -3.70 7.87 -9.70
C ASP A 58 -3.23 8.05 -8.25
N ASN A 59 -1.91 8.06 -8.05
CA ASN A 59 -1.17 8.57 -6.89
C ASN A 59 0.33 8.32 -7.14
N SER A 60 1.16 8.44 -6.11
CA SER A 60 2.54 7.98 -6.12
C SER A 60 2.74 6.79 -5.17
N LEU A 61 3.42 5.75 -5.65
CA LEU A 61 3.84 4.61 -4.84
C LEU A 61 4.89 5.02 -3.81
N MET A 62 5.82 5.89 -4.20
CA MET A 62 6.84 6.41 -3.29
C MET A 62 6.22 7.15 -2.09
N THR A 63 5.14 7.90 -2.31
CA THR A 63 4.52 8.70 -1.24
C THR A 63 3.43 7.98 -0.46
N THR A 64 2.78 6.98 -1.04
CA THR A 64 1.64 6.28 -0.41
C THR A 64 2.01 4.87 0.05
N MET A 65 3.07 4.29 -0.52
CA MET A 65 3.61 2.99 -0.18
C MET A 65 5.13 3.08 0.05
N PRO A 66 5.56 3.83 1.08
CA PRO A 66 6.98 4.15 1.28
C PRO A 66 7.87 2.92 1.45
N ASP A 67 7.37 1.81 2.00
CA ASP A 67 8.20 0.60 2.14
C ASP A 67 8.45 -0.10 0.80
N ALA A 68 7.54 0.03 -0.18
CA ALA A 68 7.76 -0.51 -1.53
C ALA A 68 8.94 0.20 -2.21
N TRP A 69 9.09 1.49 -1.98
CA TRP A 69 10.19 2.29 -2.50
C TRP A 69 11.46 2.20 -1.64
N GLY A 70 11.34 2.37 -0.32
CA GLY A 70 12.48 2.57 0.58
C GLY A 70 13.21 1.30 0.98
N ILE A 71 12.49 0.17 1.08
CA ILE A 71 13.08 -1.12 1.49
C ILE A 71 12.74 -2.27 0.54
N ASN A 72 12.15 -1.97 -0.63
CA ASN A 72 11.67 -2.96 -1.60
C ASN A 72 10.70 -3.98 -0.99
N ALA A 73 9.84 -3.54 -0.05
CA ALA A 73 8.81 -4.40 0.49
C ALA A 73 7.83 -4.82 -0.60
N ARG A 74 7.42 -6.09 -0.56
CA ARG A 74 6.47 -6.65 -1.52
C ARG A 74 5.10 -6.72 -0.89
N PHE A 75 4.12 -6.31 -1.69
CA PHE A 75 2.72 -6.32 -1.35
C PHE A 75 1.96 -7.21 -2.32
N ILE A 76 0.80 -7.67 -1.89
CA ILE A 76 -0.10 -8.41 -2.77
C ILE A 76 -0.73 -7.38 -3.71
N LEU A 77 -0.40 -7.48 -4.99
CA LEU A 77 -0.91 -6.60 -6.04
C LEU A 77 -1.85 -7.38 -6.95
N MET A 78 -3.07 -6.89 -7.13
CA MET A 78 -4.07 -7.51 -7.99
C MET A 78 -5.08 -6.50 -8.55
N PRO A 79 -5.70 -6.79 -9.71
CA PRO A 79 -6.79 -5.98 -10.22
C PRO A 79 -8.03 -6.13 -9.33
N VAL A 80 -8.70 -5.02 -9.05
CA VAL A 80 -9.96 -5.01 -8.28
C VAL A 80 -11.13 -5.36 -9.18
N ASN A 81 -11.09 -4.92 -10.45
CA ASN A 81 -12.13 -5.16 -11.45
C ASN A 81 -11.56 -5.74 -12.77
N LYS A 82 -12.44 -6.04 -13.73
CA LYS A 82 -12.10 -6.53 -15.09
C LYS A 82 -11.40 -7.89 -15.15
N TRP A 83 -11.73 -8.80 -14.23
CA TRP A 83 -11.14 -10.14 -14.11
C TRP A 83 -11.34 -11.04 -15.32
N SER A 84 -12.41 -10.85 -16.08
CA SER A 84 -12.71 -11.62 -17.30
C SER A 84 -12.11 -11.01 -18.57
N GLY A 85 -11.38 -9.89 -18.45
CA GLY A 85 -10.77 -9.19 -19.58
C GLY A 85 -9.49 -9.86 -20.09
N GLU A 86 -9.04 -9.45 -21.27
CA GLU A 86 -7.72 -9.82 -21.77
C GLU A 86 -6.64 -9.25 -20.86
N VAL A 87 -5.59 -10.02 -20.59
CA VAL A 87 -4.52 -9.66 -19.67
C VAL A 87 -3.25 -9.37 -20.47
N GLN A 88 -2.49 -8.35 -20.06
CA GLN A 88 -1.19 -7.98 -20.65
C GLN A 88 -0.13 -7.75 -19.58
N ARG A 89 1.14 -7.84 -19.98
CA ARG A 89 2.30 -7.55 -19.12
C ARG A 89 2.54 -6.04 -19.08
N VAL A 90 2.65 -5.49 -17.88
CA VAL A 90 2.84 -4.07 -17.64
C VAL A 90 3.71 -3.83 -16.41
N ASN A 91 4.40 -2.69 -16.39
CA ASN A 91 4.99 -2.10 -15.19
C ASN A 91 3.98 -1.17 -14.54
N ILE A 92 4.04 -1.00 -13.22
CA ILE A 92 3.19 -0.05 -12.49
C ILE A 92 4.03 1.15 -12.10
N GLY A 93 3.67 2.33 -12.61
CA GLY A 93 4.32 3.61 -12.31
C GLY A 93 3.38 4.58 -11.60
N GLY A 94 3.91 5.34 -10.65
CA GLY A 94 3.22 6.44 -9.98
C GLY A 94 3.31 7.76 -10.75
N LEU A 95 2.55 8.75 -10.28
CA LEU A 95 2.42 10.07 -10.90
C LEU A 95 3.51 11.08 -10.52
N SER A 96 4.41 10.75 -9.58
CA SER A 96 5.42 11.72 -9.20
C SER A 96 6.41 11.99 -10.35
N CYS A 97 7.15 13.10 -10.22
CA CYS A 97 8.19 13.42 -11.19
C CYS A 97 9.48 12.60 -11.00
N ASP A 98 9.54 11.73 -9.98
CA ASP A 98 10.71 10.91 -9.70
C ASP A 98 10.67 9.62 -10.52
N GLN A 99 11.79 9.28 -11.15
CA GLN A 99 11.96 8.06 -11.93
C GLN A 99 11.87 6.78 -11.09
N MET A 100 12.02 6.88 -9.77
CA MET A 100 11.96 5.75 -8.83
C MET A 100 10.54 5.43 -8.36
N ASP A 101 9.53 6.16 -8.85
CA ASP A 101 8.13 5.95 -8.48
C ASP A 101 7.50 4.82 -9.29
N TYR A 102 7.99 3.61 -9.08
CA TYR A 102 7.46 2.42 -9.72
C TYR A 102 7.46 1.23 -8.76
N TYR A 103 6.59 0.26 -9.02
CA TYR A 103 6.53 -0.95 -8.22
C TYR A 103 7.51 -2.00 -8.73
N ASN A 104 8.35 -2.53 -7.83
CA ASN A 104 9.32 -3.57 -8.13
C ASN A 104 8.74 -4.96 -7.77
N SER A 105 8.17 -5.66 -8.76
CA SER A 105 7.36 -6.86 -8.52
C SER A 105 8.14 -8.16 -8.30
N GLU A 106 9.37 -8.32 -8.81
CA GLU A 106 10.17 -9.55 -8.63
C GLU A 106 11.69 -9.31 -8.52
N ALA A 107 12.43 -10.32 -8.05
CA ALA A 107 13.89 -10.28 -8.00
C ALA A 107 14.56 -10.23 -9.40
N HIS A 108 13.82 -10.56 -10.47
CA HIS A 108 14.34 -10.67 -11.83
C HIS A 108 13.43 -10.06 -12.93
N THR A 109 12.16 -9.71 -12.64
CA THR A 109 11.28 -8.99 -13.59
C THR A 109 10.34 -8.01 -12.86
N ASN A 110 10.19 -6.79 -13.39
CA ASN A 110 9.32 -5.75 -12.81
C ASN A 110 7.89 -5.77 -13.39
N GLU A 111 7.57 -6.77 -14.22
CA GLU A 111 6.33 -6.80 -14.98
C GLU A 111 5.28 -7.66 -14.28
N VAL A 112 4.08 -7.12 -14.16
CA VAL A 112 2.90 -7.80 -13.65
C VAL A 112 1.86 -8.00 -14.75
N TYR A 113 1.02 -9.00 -14.58
CA TYR A 113 -0.10 -9.26 -15.49
C TYR A 113 -1.33 -8.51 -15.00
N MET A 114 -1.84 -7.59 -15.83
CA MET A 114 -3.02 -6.79 -15.53
C MET A 114 -4.02 -6.81 -16.68
N PRO A 115 -5.34 -6.66 -16.40
CA PRO A 115 -6.34 -6.50 -17.44
C PRO A 115 -6.00 -5.32 -18.35
N ARG A 116 -6.26 -5.45 -19.65
CA ARG A 116 -6.17 -4.34 -20.61
C ARG A 116 -7.11 -3.21 -20.18
N ILE A 117 -6.64 -1.97 -20.27
CA ILE A 117 -7.52 -0.81 -20.19
C ILE A 117 -8.38 -0.75 -21.46
N ASP A 118 -9.64 -0.37 -21.30
CA ASP A 118 -10.61 -0.26 -22.40
C ASP A 118 -11.55 0.92 -22.13
N LEU A 119 -12.42 1.22 -23.10
CA LEU A 119 -13.37 2.32 -23.00
C LEU A 119 -14.57 2.03 -22.06
N SER A 120 -14.64 0.83 -21.45
CA SER A 120 -15.78 0.41 -20.62
C SER A 120 -15.76 1.00 -19.22
N GLY A 121 -14.66 1.64 -18.81
CA GLY A 121 -14.51 2.30 -17.51
C GLY A 121 -13.09 2.20 -16.96
N PRO A 122 -12.84 2.76 -15.76
CA PRO A 122 -11.53 2.71 -15.12
C PRO A 122 -11.14 1.28 -14.74
N LEU A 123 -9.85 0.96 -14.85
CA LEU A 123 -9.24 -0.19 -14.20
C LEU A 123 -8.77 0.25 -12.81
N TYR A 124 -9.18 -0.49 -11.77
CA TYR A 124 -8.68 -0.30 -10.41
C TYR A 124 -7.72 -1.43 -10.06
N ILE A 125 -6.60 -1.06 -9.44
CA ILE A 125 -5.63 -2.01 -8.88
C ILE A 125 -5.55 -1.81 -7.37
N GLY A 126 -5.36 -2.91 -6.65
CA GLY A 126 -5.27 -2.90 -5.20
C GLY A 126 -3.93 -3.46 -4.73
N PHE A 127 -3.31 -2.76 -3.78
CA PHE A 127 -2.21 -3.25 -2.98
C PHE A 127 -2.74 -3.62 -1.59
N PHE A 128 -2.60 -4.89 -1.22
CA PHE A 128 -3.10 -5.44 0.04
C PHE A 128 -1.94 -5.74 0.98
N HIS A 129 -2.27 -5.96 2.25
CA HIS A 129 -1.30 -6.12 3.35
C HIS A 129 -0.53 -4.82 3.65
N THR A 130 -1.23 -3.68 3.57
CA THR A 130 -0.63 -2.34 3.69
C THR A 130 -0.97 -1.64 5.01
N GLY A 131 -1.65 -2.31 5.94
CA GLY A 131 -2.09 -1.70 7.20
C GLY A 131 -0.97 -1.41 8.21
N ALA A 132 0.23 -1.97 8.00
CA ALA A 132 1.40 -1.70 8.83
C ALA A 132 2.31 -0.67 8.16
N TYR A 133 2.77 0.31 8.95
CA TYR A 133 3.77 1.34 8.62
C TYR A 133 3.43 2.35 7.52
N GLN A 134 2.70 1.99 6.47
CA GLN A 134 2.60 2.81 5.26
C GLN A 134 2.05 4.22 5.54
N GLU A 135 0.95 4.34 6.28
CA GLU A 135 0.36 5.64 6.63
C GLU A 135 1.27 6.48 7.55
N SER A 136 1.86 5.85 8.56
CA SER A 136 2.73 6.54 9.51
C SER A 136 4.02 7.05 8.86
N ILE A 137 4.65 6.22 8.01
CA ILE A 137 5.90 6.57 7.33
C ILE A 137 5.63 7.56 6.18
N SER A 138 4.51 7.42 5.47
CA SER A 138 4.13 8.38 4.42
C SER A 138 3.76 9.75 4.95
N GLY A 139 3.48 9.87 6.26
CA GLY A 139 2.94 11.09 6.84
C GLY A 139 1.56 11.39 6.26
N TYR A 140 0.61 10.45 6.35
CA TYR A 140 -0.75 10.63 5.87
C TYR A 140 -1.36 11.97 6.34
N GLY A 141 -1.89 12.76 5.41
CA GLY A 141 -2.42 14.11 5.68
C GLY A 141 -1.35 15.20 5.84
N GLY A 142 -0.06 14.87 5.72
CA GLY A 142 1.07 15.79 5.75
C GLY A 142 1.55 16.25 4.37
N ILE A 143 2.81 16.70 4.28
CA ILE A 143 3.47 17.04 3.01
C ILE A 143 4.15 15.82 2.42
N LYS A 144 3.97 15.63 1.12
CA LYS A 144 4.49 14.49 0.37
C LYS A 144 5.33 14.95 -0.82
N HIS A 145 6.13 14.05 -1.37
CA HIS A 145 6.90 14.31 -2.58
C HIS A 145 5.97 14.76 -3.72
N CYS A 146 6.42 15.75 -4.50
CA CYS A 146 5.62 16.45 -5.52
C CYS A 146 4.32 17.10 -5.02
N LEU A 147 4.12 17.27 -3.70
CA LEU A 147 2.85 17.72 -3.13
C LEU A 147 1.66 16.89 -3.62
N ILE A 148 1.88 15.59 -3.83
CA ILE A 148 0.80 14.66 -4.22
C ILE A 148 -0.11 14.49 -3.01
N PRO A 149 -1.43 14.77 -3.13
CA PRO A 149 -2.33 14.67 -2.02
C PRO A 149 -2.48 13.25 -1.48
N SER A 150 -2.69 13.14 -0.17
CA SER A 150 -3.09 11.88 0.45
C SER A 150 -4.48 11.45 -0.06
N PRO A 151 -4.67 10.15 -0.36
CA PRO A 151 -5.95 9.65 -0.81
C PRO A 151 -7.01 9.70 0.30
N GLN A 152 -8.27 9.58 -0.08
CA GLN A 152 -9.37 9.39 0.87
C GLN A 152 -9.16 8.09 1.68
N HIS A 153 -9.46 8.12 2.98
CA HIS A 153 -9.41 6.95 3.85
C HIS A 153 -10.84 6.52 4.20
N ILE A 154 -11.19 5.29 3.82
CA ILE A 154 -12.50 4.69 4.11
C ILE A 154 -12.33 3.50 5.05
N LEU A 155 -13.09 3.50 6.15
CA LEU A 155 -13.24 2.34 7.02
C LEU A 155 -14.41 1.50 6.54
N ILE A 156 -14.15 0.21 6.34
CA ILE A 156 -15.15 -0.77 5.93
C ILE A 156 -15.33 -1.75 7.09
N GLN A 157 -16.54 -1.80 7.63
CA GLN A 157 -16.88 -2.71 8.72
C GLN A 157 -17.93 -3.72 8.28
N LYS A 158 -17.73 -4.98 8.67
CA LYS A 158 -18.74 -6.02 8.51
C LYS A 158 -19.56 -6.14 9.80
N ASN A 159 -20.86 -5.87 9.69
CA ASN A 159 -21.80 -5.95 10.80
C ASN A 159 -22.10 -7.41 11.18
N GLY A 160 -22.69 -7.61 12.36
CA GLY A 160 -23.06 -8.94 12.87
C GLY A 160 -24.09 -9.67 11.99
N ASP A 161 -24.87 -8.95 11.20
CA ASP A 161 -25.83 -9.50 10.22
C ASP A 161 -25.20 -9.81 8.84
N GLY A 162 -23.90 -9.54 8.68
CA GLY A 162 -23.14 -9.76 7.46
C GLY A 162 -23.18 -8.60 6.45
N THR A 163 -23.91 -7.51 6.73
CA THR A 163 -23.90 -6.29 5.91
C THR A 163 -22.59 -5.53 6.05
N LEU A 164 -22.27 -4.67 5.08
CA LEU A 164 -21.12 -3.77 5.14
C LEU A 164 -21.57 -2.35 5.46
N SER A 165 -20.92 -1.71 6.44
CA SER A 165 -20.98 -0.28 6.68
C SER A 165 -19.69 0.38 6.22
N PHE A 166 -19.81 1.62 5.76
CA PHE A 166 -18.71 2.42 5.21
C PHE A 166 -18.69 3.75 5.94
N GLU A 167 -17.51 4.15 6.43
CA GLU A 167 -17.27 5.43 7.07
C GLU A 167 -16.11 6.13 6.37
N GLU A 168 -16.29 7.39 5.99
CA GLU A 168 -15.19 8.24 5.55
C GLU A 168 -14.43 8.73 6.79
N PHE A 169 -13.27 8.12 7.06
CA PHE A 169 -12.41 8.52 8.15
C PHE A 169 -11.72 9.85 7.87
N ALA A 170 -11.26 10.03 6.62
CA ALA A 170 -10.69 11.28 6.15
C ALA A 170 -10.94 11.48 4.65
N PRO A 171 -11.32 12.70 4.22
CA PRO A 171 -11.45 13.03 2.81
C PRO A 171 -10.07 13.06 2.14
N ALA A 172 -10.07 13.00 0.80
CA ALA A 172 -8.85 13.25 0.04
C ALA A 172 -8.27 14.62 0.38
N GLN A 173 -6.96 14.66 0.62
CA GLN A 173 -6.27 15.88 1.03
C GLN A 173 -6.40 16.95 -0.06
N GLN A 174 -6.69 18.18 0.35
CA GLN A 174 -6.81 19.31 -0.58
C GLN A 174 -5.47 20.04 -0.69
N VAL A 175 -5.26 20.71 -1.83
CA VAL A 175 -4.04 21.52 -2.07
C VAL A 175 -3.87 22.58 -0.99
N ASP A 176 -4.95 23.25 -0.61
CA ASP A 176 -4.93 24.28 0.44
C ASP A 176 -4.42 23.74 1.78
N ALA A 177 -4.80 22.50 2.16
CA ALA A 177 -4.31 21.89 3.39
C ALA A 177 -2.79 21.66 3.36
N MET A 178 -2.21 21.34 2.20
CA MET A 178 -0.76 21.23 2.05
C MET A 178 -0.08 22.61 2.07
N LEU A 179 -0.66 23.60 1.42
CA LEU A 179 -0.13 24.97 1.45
C LEU A 179 -0.17 25.57 2.86
N ASP A 180 -1.24 25.33 3.61
CA ASP A 180 -1.39 25.74 5.01
C ASP A 180 -0.27 25.12 5.88
N ILE A 181 0.05 23.83 5.71
CA ILE A 181 1.15 23.15 6.44
C ILE A 181 2.51 23.78 6.10
N LEU A 182 2.70 24.23 4.87
CA LEU A 182 3.92 24.92 4.42
C LEU A 182 3.99 26.38 4.89
N GLY A 183 2.94 26.90 5.54
CA GLY A 183 2.87 28.27 6.03
C GLY A 183 2.53 29.30 4.95
N TYR A 184 1.94 28.88 3.83
CA TYR A 184 1.33 29.80 2.89
C TYR A 184 -0.02 30.26 3.43
N ASP A 185 -0.24 31.58 3.42
CA ASP A 185 -1.54 32.13 3.74
C ASP A 185 -2.55 31.76 2.64
N LYS A 186 -3.80 31.53 3.03
CA LYS A 186 -4.90 31.45 2.07
C LYS A 186 -4.89 32.73 1.26
N MET A 187 -4.66 32.61 -0.05
CA MET A 187 -4.81 33.75 -0.95
C MET A 187 -6.26 34.22 -0.83
N GLU A 188 -6.48 35.37 -0.19
CA GLU A 188 -7.76 36.08 -0.19
C GLU A 188 -8.21 36.45 -1.61
#